data_AF-A0A534KX90-F1
#
_entry.id   AF-A0A534KX90-F1
#
_cell.length_a   1.000
_cell.length_b   1.000
_cell.length_c   1.000
_cell.angle_alpha   90.00
_cell.angle_beta   90.00
_cell.angle_gamma   90.00
#
_symmetry.space_group_name_H-M   'P 1'
#
loop_
_entity.id
_entity.type
_entity.pdbx_description
1 polymer ?
#
loop_
_entity_poly.entity_id
_entity_poly.type
_entity_poly.pdbx_seq_one_letter_code
_entity_poly.pdbx_strand_id
1 'polypeptide(L)'
;GGPNFFQFGDDVLYEILIDNNGDGVEDVTYQFRFKTTTQNPATFLYNTGPIGSLTDPNWNVRQLYSVTKVVGPRRTGSSTVLGSDLPTPPVRIGPRSTPNYATLADAAVSSLGAGVKTFAGQRGEGFYVDLGSIFDLGTLRPFQNLHLIPTPAAPGVNGTKGFNVHTIAIQVPNTDLTRNGFNPSDPADPRSVIGVWSAASRRKGTIREKNARIVQSGPWVQVSRLGEPLINEVVIELGEKDLWNSQTPDGDSQFLDDYAHPQLQGLLPVLYPGVFPHLAALTGTGASRADLIAILLTGIPSGIIPGFQNSNGPTQADELRLNLAFAPSYPATDSGINPPGDSAKRFGLLGGDLDGFPDGRRVFDNVTAVELRAIAGATYPLIDSSFTPDGAAGLLMDGTKEDLPFISKFPYLAVPYEGYEHSHDP
;
A
#
# COMPACT_ATOMS: atom_id res chain seq x y z
N GLY A 1 4.49 22.31 -5.21
CA GLY A 1 4.13 22.97 -6.49
C GLY A 1 5.24 23.92 -6.88
N GLY A 2 5.26 24.42 -8.13
CA GLY A 2 6.35 25.26 -8.63
C GLY A 2 6.68 26.46 -7.71
N PRO A 3 7.96 26.87 -7.59
CA PRO A 3 9.10 26.45 -8.42
C PRO A 3 9.77 25.13 -7.99
N ASN A 4 9.39 24.54 -6.85
CA ASN A 4 9.99 23.31 -6.31
C ASN A 4 8.96 22.18 -6.23
N PHE A 5 9.24 21.08 -6.88
CA PHE A 5 8.34 19.93 -6.92
C PHE A 5 8.73 18.91 -5.85
N PHE A 6 7.75 18.13 -5.38
CA PHE A 6 8.01 17.02 -4.47
C PHE A 6 8.92 15.99 -5.17
N GLN A 7 9.76 15.33 -4.39
CA GLN A 7 10.74 14.34 -4.83
C GLN A 7 10.93 13.29 -3.73
N PHE A 8 11.53 12.14 -4.05
CA PHE A 8 11.95 11.20 -3.02
C PHE A 8 13.03 11.84 -2.12
N GLY A 9 13.10 11.43 -0.86
CA GLY A 9 14.11 11.94 0.06
C GLY A 9 15.48 11.34 -0.23
N ASP A 10 16.46 12.18 -0.59
CA ASP A 10 17.87 11.77 -0.74
C ASP A 10 18.47 11.22 0.58
N ASP A 11 17.85 11.57 1.70
CA ASP A 11 18.29 11.27 3.05
C ASP A 11 17.50 10.11 3.69
N VAL A 12 16.68 9.42 2.90
CA VAL A 12 15.82 8.29 3.30
C VAL A 12 16.28 7.00 2.62
N LEU A 13 16.34 5.91 3.38
CA LEU A 13 16.46 4.56 2.85
C LEU A 13 15.05 3.96 2.75
N TYR A 14 14.59 3.73 1.54
CA TYR A 14 13.29 3.09 1.26
C TYR A 14 13.52 1.60 1.03
N GLU A 15 12.65 0.77 1.59
CA GLU A 15 12.82 -0.67 1.59
C GLU A 15 11.48 -1.36 1.29
N ILE A 16 11.53 -2.39 0.45
CA ILE A 16 10.49 -3.42 0.34
C ILE A 16 11.10 -4.68 0.93
N LEU A 17 10.45 -5.25 1.94
CA LEU A 17 10.93 -6.33 2.77
C LEU A 17 10.03 -7.55 2.57
N ILE A 18 10.66 -8.72 2.56
CA ILE A 18 9.99 -10.00 2.30
C ILE A 18 10.41 -11.00 3.37
N ASP A 19 9.44 -11.52 4.10
CA ASP A 19 9.54 -12.70 4.96
C ASP A 19 9.09 -13.92 4.13
N ASN A 20 9.97 -14.91 3.96
CA ASN A 20 9.64 -16.15 3.25
C ASN A 20 9.69 -17.40 4.14
N ASN A 21 9.69 -17.20 5.45
CA ASN A 21 9.76 -18.26 6.45
C ASN A 21 8.71 -18.13 7.58
N GLY A 22 8.02 -16.99 7.71
CA GLY A 22 6.91 -16.75 8.62
C GLY A 22 7.30 -16.30 10.03
N ASP A 23 8.50 -15.76 10.23
CA ASP A 23 8.99 -15.28 11.52
C ASP A 23 8.84 -13.75 11.71
N GLY A 24 8.26 -13.03 10.74
CA GLY A 24 8.10 -11.58 10.81
C GLY A 24 9.39 -10.79 10.60
N VAL A 25 10.47 -11.48 10.19
CA VAL A 25 11.79 -10.92 9.92
C VAL A 25 12.12 -11.08 8.45
N GLU A 26 12.74 -10.06 7.86
CA GLU A 26 13.00 -10.10 6.43
C GLU A 26 14.12 -11.09 6.05
N ASP A 27 13.86 -11.89 5.02
CA ASP A 27 14.84 -12.76 4.37
C ASP A 27 15.40 -12.13 3.09
N VAL A 28 14.60 -11.31 2.42
CA VAL A 28 14.96 -10.58 1.21
C VAL A 28 14.53 -9.12 1.36
N THR A 29 15.43 -8.20 1.00
CA THR A 29 15.13 -6.76 0.99
C THR A 29 15.53 -6.14 -0.34
N TYR A 30 14.67 -5.31 -0.91
CA TYR A 30 15.01 -4.39 -1.98
C TYR A 30 15.13 -2.97 -1.44
N GLN A 31 16.35 -2.44 -1.45
CA GLN A 31 16.71 -1.13 -0.95
C GLN A 31 16.81 -0.11 -2.08
N PHE A 32 16.15 1.03 -1.91
CA PHE A 32 16.13 2.14 -2.85
C PHE A 32 16.75 3.39 -2.21
N ARG A 33 17.68 3.99 -2.94
CA ARG A 33 18.38 5.21 -2.54
C ARG A 33 18.33 6.22 -3.67
N PHE A 34 17.92 7.44 -3.35
CA PHE A 34 17.73 8.51 -4.32
C PHE A 34 18.82 9.57 -4.19
N LYS A 35 19.09 10.23 -5.32
CA LYS A 35 20.02 11.36 -5.40
C LYS A 35 19.48 12.39 -6.38
N THR A 36 19.24 13.60 -5.90
CA THR A 36 18.91 14.73 -6.75
C THR A 36 20.17 15.40 -7.27
N THR A 37 20.14 15.79 -8.55
CA THR A 37 21.18 16.55 -9.23
C THR A 37 20.58 17.80 -9.87
N THR A 38 21.30 18.90 -9.84
CA THR A 38 20.91 20.17 -10.46
C THR A 38 21.97 20.58 -11.45
N GLN A 39 21.62 20.70 -12.72
CA GLN A 39 22.58 20.98 -13.80
C GLN A 39 23.01 22.44 -13.83
N ASN A 40 22.06 23.35 -13.69
CA ASN A 40 22.22 24.79 -13.64
C ASN A 40 21.66 25.32 -12.30
N PRO A 41 22.54 25.55 -11.30
CA PRO A 41 22.13 26.14 -10.02
C PRO A 41 21.87 27.66 -10.11
N ALA A 42 22.17 28.31 -11.24
CA ALA A 42 22.00 29.75 -11.44
C ALA A 42 20.60 30.11 -12.00
N THR A 43 19.62 29.22 -11.87
CA THR A 43 18.22 29.46 -12.24
C THR A 43 17.28 28.85 -11.20
N PHE A 44 16.09 29.44 -11.04
CA PHE A 44 15.02 28.88 -10.22
C PHE A 44 14.20 27.83 -10.97
N LEU A 45 14.46 27.63 -12.26
CA LEU A 45 13.64 26.79 -13.14
C LEU A 45 13.97 25.30 -12.96
N TYR A 46 12.93 24.49 -12.79
CA TYR A 46 13.01 23.02 -12.88
C TYR A 46 13.45 22.55 -14.27
N ASN A 47 13.04 23.28 -15.31
CA ASN A 47 13.40 23.06 -16.70
C ASN A 47 13.44 24.37 -17.47
N THR A 48 14.41 24.51 -18.40
CA THR A 48 14.61 25.74 -19.20
C THR A 48 13.89 25.72 -20.54
N GLY A 49 13.19 24.62 -20.84
CA GLY A 49 12.42 24.37 -22.06
C GLY A 49 11.67 23.05 -21.95
N PRO A 50 10.94 22.63 -23.00
CA PRO A 50 10.27 21.34 -23.02
C PRO A 50 11.25 20.18 -22.78
N ILE A 51 10.80 19.17 -22.03
CA ILE A 51 11.56 17.94 -21.76
C ILE A 51 11.03 16.86 -22.71
N GLY A 52 11.85 16.47 -23.69
CA GLY A 52 11.54 15.41 -24.66
C GLY A 52 12.12 14.04 -24.32
N SER A 53 13.10 13.97 -23.40
CA SER A 53 13.75 12.72 -22.99
C SER A 53 14.33 12.80 -21.58
N LEU A 54 14.71 11.66 -21.00
CA LEU A 54 15.30 11.59 -19.65
C LEU A 54 16.71 12.19 -19.56
N THR A 55 17.34 12.45 -20.70
CA THR A 55 18.66 13.09 -20.78
C THR A 55 18.60 14.53 -21.30
N ASP A 56 17.39 15.04 -21.59
CA ASP A 56 17.17 16.34 -22.24
C ASP A 56 17.91 17.49 -21.51
N PRO A 57 18.75 18.28 -22.21
CA PRO A 57 19.51 19.37 -21.58
C PRO A 57 18.62 20.46 -20.97
N ASN A 58 17.34 20.53 -21.35
CA ASN A 58 16.39 21.45 -20.71
C ASN A 58 15.95 20.99 -19.32
N TRP A 59 16.16 19.73 -18.93
CA TRP A 59 15.74 19.19 -17.64
C TRP A 59 16.80 19.44 -16.56
N ASN A 60 16.60 20.49 -15.75
CA ASN A 60 17.59 21.00 -14.79
C ASN A 60 17.69 20.17 -13.51
N VAL A 61 16.56 19.85 -12.87
CA VAL A 61 16.53 19.13 -11.57
C VAL A 61 16.12 17.68 -11.79
N ARG A 62 17.08 16.76 -11.69
CA ARG A 62 16.88 15.33 -11.98
C ARG A 62 17.08 14.50 -10.74
N GLN A 63 16.28 13.45 -10.58
CA GLN A 63 16.51 12.44 -9.54
C GLN A 63 16.91 11.11 -10.18
N LEU A 64 17.96 10.52 -9.62
CA LEU A 64 18.42 9.18 -9.97
C LEU A 64 18.28 8.29 -8.74
N TYR A 65 18.21 6.97 -8.96
CA TYR A 65 18.16 6.01 -7.87
C TYR A 65 19.00 4.76 -8.14
N SER A 66 19.30 4.05 -7.06
CA SER A 66 19.91 2.72 -7.11
C SER A 66 18.97 1.69 -6.47
N VAL A 67 19.03 0.45 -6.94
CA VAL A 67 18.34 -0.70 -6.34
C VAL A 67 19.38 -1.70 -5.86
N THR A 68 19.30 -2.09 -4.60
CA THR A 68 20.17 -3.10 -3.98
C THR A 68 19.32 -4.22 -3.42
N LYS A 69 19.63 -5.48 -3.75
CA LYS A 69 19.04 -6.66 -3.14
C LYS A 69 19.91 -7.09 -1.96
N VAL A 70 19.30 -7.29 -0.80
CA VAL A 70 19.95 -7.88 0.38
C VAL A 70 19.29 -9.23 0.65
N VAL A 71 20.09 -10.26 0.90
CA VAL A 71 19.63 -11.60 1.32
C VAL A 71 20.15 -11.88 2.73
N GLY A 72 19.24 -12.27 3.62
CA GLY A 72 19.45 -12.30 5.07
C GLY A 72 19.14 -10.94 5.72
N PRO A 73 19.59 -10.69 6.97
CA PRO A 73 19.19 -9.50 7.72
C PRO A 73 19.46 -8.19 6.97
N ARG A 74 18.48 -7.29 6.85
CA ARG A 74 18.52 -6.11 5.94
C ARG A 74 19.68 -5.15 6.14
N ARG A 75 20.37 -5.23 7.27
CA ARG A 75 21.50 -4.37 7.63
C ARG A 75 22.87 -5.03 7.47
N THR A 76 22.95 -6.36 7.47
CA THR A 76 24.23 -7.10 7.50
C THR A 76 24.29 -8.29 6.54
N GLY A 77 23.18 -8.59 5.85
CA GLY A 77 23.08 -9.67 4.88
C GLY A 77 23.93 -9.44 3.63
N SER A 78 23.92 -10.43 2.74
CA SER A 78 24.65 -10.37 1.48
C SER A 78 23.97 -9.36 0.55
N SER A 79 24.70 -8.33 0.14
CA SER A 79 24.20 -7.22 -0.67
C SER A 79 24.69 -7.30 -2.11
N THR A 80 23.78 -7.15 -3.06
CA THR A 80 24.04 -7.08 -4.50
C THR A 80 23.37 -5.84 -5.10
N VAL A 81 24.14 -4.93 -5.69
CA VAL A 81 23.58 -3.81 -6.45
C VAL A 81 23.01 -4.33 -7.76
N LEU A 82 21.70 -4.17 -7.95
CA LEU A 82 21.00 -4.58 -9.17
C LEU A 82 21.03 -3.48 -10.24
N GLY A 83 21.06 -2.22 -9.83
CA GLY A 83 21.15 -1.07 -10.73
C GLY A 83 21.58 0.20 -10.00
N SER A 84 22.25 1.08 -10.74
CA SER A 84 22.71 2.39 -10.27
C SER A 84 22.41 3.46 -11.31
N ASP A 85 22.28 4.71 -10.85
CA ASP A 85 22.00 5.88 -11.71
C ASP A 85 20.75 5.70 -12.59
N LEU A 86 19.76 4.95 -12.09
CA LEU A 86 18.50 4.71 -12.77
C LEU A 86 17.66 6.00 -12.77
N PRO A 87 17.08 6.41 -13.90
CA PRO A 87 16.36 7.67 -13.97
C PRO A 87 14.95 7.55 -13.38
N THR A 88 14.52 8.57 -12.62
CA THR A 88 13.09 8.83 -12.46
C THR A 88 12.56 9.54 -13.72
N PRO A 89 11.25 9.57 -14.01
CA PRO A 89 10.72 10.55 -14.95
C PRO A 89 10.78 11.96 -14.34
N PRO A 90 10.73 13.02 -15.16
CA PRO A 90 10.49 14.38 -14.66
C PRO A 90 9.08 14.49 -14.08
N VAL A 91 8.78 15.57 -13.36
CA VAL A 91 7.43 15.86 -12.84
C VAL A 91 6.46 16.18 -14.00
N ARG A 92 5.19 15.73 -13.93
CA ARG A 92 4.15 16.10 -14.89
C ARG A 92 3.67 17.53 -14.66
N ILE A 93 4.47 18.51 -15.09
CA ILE A 93 4.22 19.93 -14.80
C ILE A 93 3.07 20.48 -15.65
N GLY A 94 3.09 20.26 -16.95
CA GLY A 94 2.18 20.96 -17.86
C GLY A 94 2.54 20.81 -19.34
N PRO A 95 1.69 21.33 -20.24
CA PRO A 95 1.78 21.09 -21.68
C PRO A 95 3.05 21.68 -22.31
N ARG A 96 3.67 22.66 -21.67
CA ARG A 96 4.94 23.25 -22.15
C ARG A 96 6.18 22.52 -21.67
N SER A 97 6.13 21.94 -20.47
CA SER A 97 7.32 21.38 -19.81
C SER A 97 7.43 19.88 -20.03
N THR A 98 6.31 19.17 -19.95
CA THR A 98 6.23 17.72 -20.13
C THR A 98 5.05 17.34 -21.02
N PRO A 99 5.01 17.80 -22.29
CA PRO A 99 3.89 17.56 -23.21
C PRO A 99 3.57 16.08 -23.42
N ASN A 100 4.58 15.20 -23.31
CA ASN A 100 4.46 13.76 -23.55
C ASN A 100 4.89 12.94 -22.32
N TYR A 101 4.31 13.23 -21.16
CA TYR A 101 4.71 12.59 -19.90
C TYR A 101 4.67 11.06 -19.94
N ALA A 102 3.66 10.45 -20.58
CA ALA A 102 3.56 9.00 -20.66
C ALA A 102 4.82 8.35 -21.28
N THR A 103 5.35 8.93 -22.36
CA THR A 103 6.60 8.49 -22.99
C THR A 103 7.80 8.61 -22.06
N LEU A 104 7.88 9.71 -21.30
CA LEU A 104 8.96 9.92 -20.33
C LEU A 104 8.88 8.92 -19.17
N ALA A 105 7.68 8.64 -18.67
CA ALA A 105 7.43 7.67 -17.62
C ALA A 105 7.71 6.22 -18.08
N ASP A 106 7.38 5.88 -19.32
CA ASP A 106 7.71 4.59 -19.93
C ASP A 106 9.22 4.41 -20.10
N ALA A 107 9.92 5.46 -20.56
CA ALA A 107 11.37 5.44 -20.70
C ALA A 107 12.11 5.30 -19.35
N ALA A 108 11.46 5.65 -18.23
CA ALA A 108 12.03 5.54 -16.89
C ALA A 108 11.86 4.14 -16.27
N VAL A 109 11.13 3.23 -16.92
CA VAL A 109 11.10 1.82 -16.52
C VAL A 109 12.43 1.17 -16.87
N SER A 110 13.15 0.72 -15.84
CA SER A 110 14.49 0.13 -15.99
C SER A 110 14.43 -1.39 -15.90
N SER A 111 14.97 -2.08 -16.91
CA SER A 111 15.19 -3.53 -16.88
C SER A 111 16.58 -3.80 -16.30
N LEU A 112 16.66 -4.59 -15.23
CA LEU A 112 17.91 -4.87 -14.52
C LEU A 112 18.48 -6.27 -14.85
N GLY A 113 17.88 -6.96 -15.83
CA GLY A 113 18.22 -8.34 -16.17
C GLY A 113 17.52 -9.37 -15.28
N ALA A 114 17.65 -10.65 -15.62
CA ALA A 114 17.08 -11.79 -14.87
C ALA A 114 15.57 -11.69 -14.54
N GLY A 115 14.79 -11.00 -15.38
CA GLY A 115 13.36 -10.80 -15.15
C GLY A 115 13.00 -9.66 -14.18
N VAL A 116 14.00 -8.91 -13.69
CA VAL A 116 13.79 -7.77 -12.79
C VAL A 116 13.53 -6.48 -13.57
N LYS A 117 12.45 -5.77 -13.20
CA LYS A 117 12.14 -4.42 -13.66
C LYS A 117 11.88 -3.51 -12.49
N THR A 118 12.20 -2.22 -12.62
CA THR A 118 11.92 -1.22 -11.59
C THR A 118 11.45 0.09 -12.18
N PHE A 119 10.65 0.82 -11.40
CA PHE A 119 10.19 2.16 -11.69
C PHE A 119 10.16 2.96 -10.39
N ALA A 120 10.66 4.19 -10.42
CA ALA A 120 10.44 5.16 -9.35
C ALA A 120 10.05 6.50 -9.96
N GLY A 121 8.91 7.06 -9.58
CA GLY A 121 8.42 8.32 -10.14
C GLY A 121 6.97 8.64 -9.85
N GLN A 122 6.48 9.74 -10.42
CA GLN A 122 5.13 10.23 -10.18
C GLN A 122 4.07 9.35 -10.89
N ARG A 123 3.02 8.97 -10.16
CA ARG A 123 1.81 8.28 -10.64
C ARG A 123 0.56 8.95 -10.08
N GLY A 124 -0.58 8.69 -10.72
CA GLY A 124 -1.88 9.02 -10.12
C GLY A 124 -2.04 8.21 -8.83
N GLU A 125 -2.62 8.81 -7.80
CA GLU A 125 -2.90 8.08 -6.56
C GLU A 125 -3.91 6.96 -6.82
N GLY A 126 -3.46 5.71 -6.61
CA GLY A 126 -4.24 4.50 -6.81
C GLY A 126 -5.01 4.03 -5.58
N PHE A 127 -4.78 4.65 -4.42
CA PHE A 127 -5.50 4.41 -3.18
C PHE A 127 -6.70 5.34 -3.10
N TYR A 128 -7.88 4.82 -3.42
CA TYR A 128 -9.15 5.53 -3.33
C TYR A 128 -9.84 5.23 -2.00
N VAL A 129 -10.41 6.26 -1.39
CA VAL A 129 -11.04 6.15 -0.06
C VAL A 129 -11.90 7.39 0.23
N ASP A 130 -13.04 7.21 0.91
CA ASP A 130 -13.84 8.34 1.42
C ASP A 130 -13.28 8.83 2.76
N LEU A 131 -12.13 9.53 2.70
CA LEU A 131 -11.44 10.07 3.89
C LEU A 131 -12.35 11.01 4.68
N GLY A 132 -13.10 11.86 3.97
CA GLY A 132 -14.03 12.80 4.58
C GLY A 132 -15.11 12.06 5.37
N SER A 133 -15.65 10.97 4.83
CA SER A 133 -16.62 10.11 5.53
C SER A 133 -16.01 9.40 6.74
N ILE A 134 -14.90 8.69 6.55
CA ILE A 134 -14.32 7.84 7.60
C ILE A 134 -13.82 8.68 8.78
N PHE A 135 -13.16 9.80 8.50
CA PHE A 135 -12.56 10.66 9.53
C PHE A 135 -13.47 11.81 10.00
N ASP A 136 -14.63 12.02 9.38
CA ASP A 136 -15.73 12.81 9.97
C ASP A 136 -16.69 11.90 10.71
N LEU A 137 -16.24 11.44 11.89
CA LEU A 137 -16.98 10.60 12.83
C LEU A 137 -17.52 9.29 12.23
N GLY A 138 -16.84 8.70 11.24
CA GLY A 138 -17.26 7.42 10.67
C GLY A 138 -18.62 7.51 9.97
N THR A 139 -18.86 8.54 9.16
CA THR A 139 -20.09 8.78 8.38
C THR A 139 -20.20 7.84 7.15
N LEU A 140 -20.01 6.54 7.38
CA LEU A 140 -19.98 5.43 6.43
C LEU A 140 -21.11 5.43 5.38
N ARG A 141 -20.73 4.97 4.18
CA ARG A 141 -21.65 4.70 3.06
C ARG A 141 -22.18 3.26 3.12
N PRO A 142 -23.47 3.01 2.79
CA PRO A 142 -24.48 3.98 2.36
C PRO A 142 -25.32 4.53 3.53
N PHE A 143 -24.85 4.43 4.78
CA PHE A 143 -25.67 4.58 5.98
C PHE A 143 -25.67 5.96 6.61
N GLN A 144 -25.01 6.97 6.03
CA GLN A 144 -24.90 8.32 6.59
C GLN A 144 -26.22 8.95 7.10
N ASN A 145 -27.37 8.58 6.55
CA ASN A 145 -28.69 9.04 7.00
C ASN A 145 -29.22 8.33 8.25
N LEU A 146 -28.59 7.23 8.65
CA LEU A 146 -28.83 6.44 9.87
C LEU A 146 -27.76 6.70 10.95
N HIS A 147 -26.79 7.57 10.66
CA HIS A 147 -25.78 7.98 11.62
C HIS A 147 -26.42 8.77 12.77
N LEU A 148 -25.82 8.72 13.97
CA LEU A 148 -26.27 9.41 15.18
C LEU A 148 -26.41 10.92 14.96
N ILE A 149 -25.53 11.47 14.13
CA ILE A 149 -25.61 12.84 13.58
C ILE A 149 -25.85 12.68 12.07
N PRO A 150 -27.10 12.56 11.62
CA PRO A 150 -27.39 12.12 10.26
C PRO A 150 -27.10 13.21 9.23
N THR A 151 -26.60 12.80 8.07
CA THR A 151 -26.48 13.66 6.87
C THR A 151 -27.32 13.08 5.72
N PRO A 152 -27.70 13.89 4.72
CA PRO A 152 -28.41 13.38 3.55
C PRO A 152 -27.62 12.27 2.85
N ALA A 153 -28.33 11.32 2.24
CA ALA A 153 -27.66 10.26 1.51
C ALA A 153 -26.88 10.81 0.32
N ALA A 154 -25.62 10.39 0.18
CA ALA A 154 -24.70 10.88 -0.82
C ALA A 154 -23.80 9.74 -1.34
N PRO A 155 -23.33 9.81 -2.59
CA PRO A 155 -22.30 8.90 -3.07
C PRO A 155 -21.00 9.07 -2.28
N GLY A 156 -20.15 8.04 -2.32
CA GLY A 156 -18.79 8.14 -1.77
C GLY A 156 -17.98 9.20 -2.52
N VAL A 157 -17.16 9.94 -1.78
CA VAL A 157 -16.26 10.96 -2.34
C VAL A 157 -14.83 10.45 -2.21
N ASN A 158 -14.14 10.22 -3.33
CA ASN A 158 -12.74 9.83 -3.25
C ASN A 158 -11.88 11.02 -2.78
N GLY A 159 -11.46 11.01 -1.50
CA GLY A 159 -10.69 12.10 -0.89
C GLY A 159 -9.26 12.23 -1.40
N THR A 160 -8.75 11.22 -2.12
CA THR A 160 -7.43 11.24 -2.76
C THR A 160 -7.49 11.61 -4.24
N LYS A 161 -8.69 11.90 -4.76
CA LYS A 161 -8.89 12.30 -6.15
C LYS A 161 -8.04 13.52 -6.50
N GLY A 162 -7.48 13.50 -7.70
CA GLY A 162 -6.67 14.60 -8.20
C GLY A 162 -5.25 14.61 -7.62
N PHE A 163 -4.93 13.84 -6.59
CA PHE A 163 -3.57 13.78 -6.06
C PHE A 163 -2.65 12.92 -6.92
N ASN A 164 -1.37 13.27 -6.86
CA ASN A 164 -0.29 12.49 -7.44
C ASN A 164 0.64 12.03 -6.34
N VAL A 165 1.13 10.80 -6.45
CA VAL A 165 2.09 10.22 -5.50
C VAL A 165 3.39 9.83 -6.17
N HIS A 166 4.40 9.64 -5.33
CA HIS A 166 5.68 9.08 -5.72
C HIS A 166 5.66 7.57 -5.48
N THR A 167 5.67 6.79 -6.55
CA THR A 167 5.63 5.33 -6.50
C THR A 167 7.03 4.76 -6.63
N ILE A 168 7.37 3.81 -5.76
CA ILE A 168 8.45 2.84 -5.98
C ILE A 168 7.79 1.51 -6.34
N ALA A 169 8.16 0.94 -7.49
CA ALA A 169 7.67 -0.34 -7.95
C ALA A 169 8.84 -1.22 -8.39
N ILE A 170 8.71 -2.52 -8.12
CA ILE A 170 9.63 -3.54 -8.60
C ILE A 170 8.85 -4.78 -9.05
N GLN A 171 9.24 -5.35 -10.18
CA GLN A 171 8.77 -6.65 -10.66
C GLN A 171 9.96 -7.60 -10.58
N VAL A 172 9.77 -8.76 -9.97
CA VAL A 172 10.81 -9.78 -9.78
C VAL A 172 10.24 -11.19 -10.02
N PRO A 173 11.07 -12.18 -10.35
CA PRO A 173 10.65 -13.58 -10.36
C PRO A 173 10.17 -14.06 -8.98
N ASN A 174 9.21 -15.00 -8.92
CA ASN A 174 8.80 -15.59 -7.63
C ASN A 174 9.99 -16.24 -6.89
N THR A 175 10.88 -16.88 -7.64
CA THR A 175 12.11 -17.51 -7.10
C THR A 175 13.10 -16.53 -6.47
N ASP A 176 12.94 -15.24 -6.74
CA ASP A 176 13.76 -14.20 -6.12
C ASP A 176 13.28 -13.83 -4.70
N LEU A 177 12.03 -14.17 -4.38
CA LEU A 177 11.33 -13.85 -3.14
C LEU A 177 11.27 -15.05 -2.18
N THR A 178 11.20 -16.26 -2.74
CA THR A 178 10.98 -17.48 -1.96
C THR A 178 12.26 -18.09 -1.44
N ARG A 179 12.12 -18.83 -0.33
CA ARG A 179 13.22 -19.54 0.31
C ARG A 179 13.89 -20.51 -0.66
N ASN A 180 15.22 -20.41 -0.77
CA ASN A 180 16.05 -21.27 -1.62
C ASN A 180 15.63 -21.30 -3.11
N GLY A 181 14.92 -20.27 -3.61
CA GLY A 181 14.46 -20.21 -5.00
C GLY A 181 13.35 -21.19 -5.33
N PHE A 182 12.54 -21.58 -4.34
CA PHE A 182 11.33 -22.39 -4.56
C PHE A 182 10.41 -21.72 -5.59
N ASN A 183 9.89 -22.46 -6.56
CA ASN A 183 8.93 -21.93 -7.53
C ASN A 183 7.51 -22.40 -7.17
N PRO A 184 6.66 -21.53 -6.59
CA PRO A 184 5.34 -21.91 -6.11
C PRO A 184 4.42 -22.36 -7.24
N SER A 185 3.71 -23.48 -7.02
CA SER A 185 2.70 -23.99 -7.97
C SER A 185 1.48 -24.61 -7.28
N ASP A 186 1.54 -24.84 -5.98
CA ASP A 186 0.45 -25.41 -5.18
C ASP A 186 0.03 -24.39 -4.12
N PRO A 187 -1.18 -23.81 -4.21
CA PRO A 187 -1.70 -22.90 -3.20
C PRO A 187 -1.83 -23.53 -1.81
N ALA A 188 -1.90 -24.86 -1.69
CA ALA A 188 -1.96 -25.54 -0.39
C ALA A 188 -0.59 -25.70 0.28
N ASP A 189 0.51 -25.49 -0.44
CA ASP A 189 1.86 -25.54 0.13
C ASP A 189 2.15 -24.23 0.88
N PRO A 190 2.40 -24.24 2.20
CA PRO A 190 2.68 -23.03 2.97
C PRO A 190 3.93 -22.28 2.48
N ARG A 191 4.87 -22.96 1.78
CA ARG A 191 6.05 -22.32 1.18
C ARG A 191 5.71 -21.42 -0.01
N SER A 192 4.47 -21.49 -0.51
CA SER A 192 3.95 -20.60 -1.56
C SER A 192 3.63 -19.20 -1.02
N VAL A 193 3.55 -19.03 0.30
CA VAL A 193 3.19 -17.76 0.94
C VAL A 193 4.44 -17.00 1.36
N ILE A 194 4.44 -15.70 1.09
CA ILE A 194 5.39 -14.73 1.63
C ILE A 194 4.66 -13.62 2.37
N GLY A 195 5.30 -13.02 3.36
CA GLY A 195 4.92 -11.75 3.96
C GLY A 195 5.66 -10.60 3.28
N VAL A 196 4.98 -9.48 3.04
CA VAL A 196 5.60 -8.29 2.43
C VAL A 196 5.22 -7.05 3.21
N TRP A 197 6.19 -6.20 3.51
CA TRP A 197 5.94 -4.85 4.03
C TRP A 197 6.93 -3.86 3.45
N SER A 198 6.61 -2.59 3.61
CA SER A 198 7.51 -1.49 3.25
C SER A 198 8.03 -0.79 4.49
N ALA A 199 9.21 -0.18 4.38
CA ALA A 199 9.77 0.65 5.44
C ALA A 199 10.52 1.86 4.90
N ALA A 200 10.50 2.94 5.67
CA ALA A 200 11.34 4.11 5.46
C ALA A 200 12.25 4.31 6.68
N SER A 201 13.54 4.48 6.42
CA SER A 201 14.55 4.70 7.46
C SER A 201 15.34 5.99 7.25
N ARG A 202 15.70 6.65 8.35
CA ARG A 202 16.60 7.82 8.36
C ARG A 202 17.82 7.55 9.24
N ARG A 203 18.91 8.29 9.03
CA ARG A 203 20.09 8.18 9.90
C ARG A 203 19.74 8.69 11.30
N LYS A 204 20.20 7.96 12.33
CA LYS A 204 19.90 8.24 13.75
C LYS A 204 20.16 9.69 14.16
N GLY A 205 21.24 10.30 13.68
CA GLY A 205 21.59 11.69 13.97
C GLY A 205 21.54 12.56 12.73
N THR A 206 20.93 13.74 12.86
CA THR A 206 20.95 14.81 11.85
C THR A 206 21.43 16.10 12.49
N ILE A 207 22.52 16.66 11.96
CA ILE A 207 23.12 17.92 12.39
C ILE A 207 22.90 18.94 11.27
N ARG A 208 22.26 20.06 11.59
CA ARG A 208 22.09 21.19 10.67
C ARG A 208 23.18 22.22 10.94
N GLU A 209 24.04 22.44 9.95
CA GLU A 209 25.12 23.41 10.00
C GLU A 209 24.72 24.71 9.26
N LYS A 210 25.58 25.74 9.33
CA LYS A 210 25.43 26.96 8.53
C LYS A 210 25.44 26.64 7.03
N ASN A 211 24.91 27.56 6.22
CA ASN A 211 24.86 27.44 4.75
C ASN A 211 24.06 26.22 4.25
N ALA A 212 22.99 25.86 4.98
CA ALA A 212 22.09 24.76 4.64
C ALA A 212 22.76 23.37 4.53
N ARG A 213 23.96 23.19 5.09
CA ARG A 213 24.61 21.88 5.14
C ARG A 213 23.95 20.99 6.19
N ILE A 214 23.56 19.79 5.77
CA ILE A 214 23.04 18.75 6.66
C ILE A 214 24.07 17.63 6.74
N VAL A 215 24.47 17.27 7.95
CA VAL A 215 25.35 16.11 8.22
C VAL A 215 24.52 15.04 8.92
N GLN A 216 24.54 13.84 8.37
CA GLN A 216 23.88 12.68 8.95
C GLN A 216 24.89 11.70 9.53
N SER A 217 24.56 11.08 10.66
CA SER A 217 25.46 10.17 11.37
C SER A 217 24.72 9.02 12.05
N GLY A 218 25.44 7.93 12.32
CA GLY A 218 24.91 6.76 13.03
C GLY A 218 24.19 5.75 12.12
N PRO A 219 23.62 4.69 12.71
CA PRO A 219 22.90 3.66 11.96
C PRO A 219 21.59 4.20 11.37
N TRP A 220 21.00 3.43 10.45
CA TRP A 220 19.63 3.64 9.99
C TRP A 220 18.64 3.29 11.11
N VAL A 221 17.62 4.12 11.26
CA VAL A 221 16.50 3.94 12.18
C VAL A 221 15.23 4.00 11.36
N GLN A 222 14.38 3.00 11.50
CA GLN A 222 13.07 2.98 10.88
C GLN A 222 12.19 4.06 11.50
N VAL A 223 11.49 4.81 10.65
CA VAL A 223 10.59 5.89 11.06
C VAL A 223 9.16 5.68 10.56
N SER A 224 8.96 4.71 9.68
CA SER A 224 7.66 4.29 9.18
C SER A 224 7.79 2.89 8.59
N ARG A 225 6.70 2.12 8.70
CA ARG A 225 6.48 0.87 8.00
C ARG A 225 5.00 0.71 7.66
N LEU A 226 4.68 -0.19 6.75
CA LEU A 226 3.30 -0.64 6.50
C LEU A 226 3.32 -1.96 5.73
N GLY A 227 2.60 -2.96 6.25
CA GLY A 227 2.21 -4.19 5.56
C GLY A 227 0.80 -4.04 5.00
N GLU A 228 -0.20 -4.29 5.83
CA GLU A 228 -1.61 -4.17 5.48
C GLU A 228 -2.06 -2.70 5.38
N PRO A 229 -3.01 -2.38 4.50
CA PRO A 229 -3.53 -1.02 4.39
C PRO A 229 -4.29 -0.61 5.66
N LEU A 230 -4.34 0.70 5.94
CA LEU A 230 -5.17 1.30 6.99
C LEU A 230 -4.87 0.87 8.46
N ILE A 231 -3.88 0.01 8.70
CA ILE A 231 -3.49 -0.41 10.06
C ILE A 231 -3.09 0.78 10.93
N ASN A 232 -2.14 1.60 10.45
CA ASN A 232 -1.70 2.80 11.16
C ASN A 232 -2.77 3.91 11.15
N GLU A 233 -3.79 3.82 10.31
CA GLU A 233 -4.84 4.81 10.16
C GLU A 233 -5.99 4.58 11.16
N VAL A 234 -6.54 3.37 11.22
CA VAL A 234 -7.80 3.06 11.93
C VAL A 234 -7.76 1.86 12.88
N VAL A 235 -6.67 1.07 12.89
CA VAL A 235 -6.51 -0.07 13.82
C VAL A 235 -5.66 0.35 15.02
N ILE A 236 -4.42 0.79 14.77
CA ILE A 236 -3.48 1.16 15.83
C ILE A 236 -3.90 2.47 16.51
N GLU A 237 -3.91 2.45 17.84
CA GLU A 237 -4.26 3.62 18.63
C GLU A 237 -3.34 4.82 18.39
N LEU A 238 -3.90 6.04 18.41
CA LEU A 238 -3.16 7.27 18.15
C LEU A 238 -1.91 7.44 19.04
N GLY A 239 -1.97 7.00 20.30
CA GLY A 239 -0.85 7.09 21.24
C GLY A 239 0.31 6.14 20.91
N GLU A 240 0.05 5.11 20.12
CA GLU A 240 1.01 4.04 19.83
C GLU A 240 1.57 4.11 18.40
N LYS A 241 0.98 4.91 17.51
CA LYS A 241 1.38 5.01 16.09
C LYS A 241 2.87 5.24 15.88
N ASP A 242 3.49 6.16 16.63
CA ASP A 242 4.94 6.42 16.51
C ASP A 242 5.77 5.21 16.97
N LEU A 243 5.34 4.53 18.03
CA LEU A 243 5.97 3.31 18.50
C LEU A 243 5.83 2.22 17.44
N TRP A 244 4.61 1.92 16.99
CA TRP A 244 4.31 0.94 15.95
C TRP A 244 5.14 1.16 14.68
N ASN A 245 5.23 2.40 14.19
CA ASN A 245 6.05 2.77 13.01
C ASN A 245 7.56 2.51 13.22
N SER A 246 8.04 2.58 14.45
CA SER A 246 9.45 2.36 14.80
C SER A 246 9.83 0.88 15.01
N GLN A 247 8.84 0.00 15.21
CA GLN A 247 9.06 -1.44 15.44
C GLN A 247 9.08 -2.24 14.14
N THR A 248 9.66 -3.44 14.18
CA THR A 248 9.57 -4.44 13.11
C THR A 248 8.37 -5.39 13.36
N PRO A 249 7.80 -6.01 12.30
CA PRO A 249 6.56 -6.79 12.43
C PRO A 249 6.65 -8.00 13.35
N ASP A 250 7.84 -8.60 13.55
CA ASP A 250 8.07 -9.71 14.50
C ASP A 250 7.67 -9.38 15.96
N GLY A 251 7.57 -8.09 16.29
CA GLY A 251 7.13 -7.60 17.59
C GLY A 251 5.64 -7.24 17.69
N ASP A 252 4.81 -7.47 16.66
CA ASP A 252 3.45 -6.90 16.60
C ASP A 252 2.46 -7.51 17.59
N SER A 253 2.78 -8.66 18.19
CA SER A 253 2.02 -9.21 19.33
C SER A 253 1.84 -8.23 20.50
N GLN A 254 2.70 -7.20 20.62
CA GLN A 254 2.54 -6.14 21.62
C GLN A 254 1.32 -5.23 21.36
N PHE A 255 0.83 -5.19 20.11
CA PHE A 255 -0.32 -4.40 19.66
C PHE A 255 -1.56 -5.28 19.42
N LEU A 256 -1.53 -6.56 19.80
CA LEU A 256 -2.56 -7.54 19.44
C LEU A 256 -3.98 -7.09 19.82
N ASP A 257 -4.14 -6.37 20.92
CA ASP A 257 -5.45 -5.88 21.39
C ASP A 257 -6.13 -4.99 20.35
N ASP A 258 -5.38 -4.12 19.66
CA ASP A 258 -5.90 -3.23 18.62
C ASP A 258 -6.50 -4.00 17.43
N TYR A 259 -5.92 -5.15 17.08
CA TYR A 259 -6.40 -6.01 16.00
C TYR A 259 -7.53 -6.94 16.47
N ALA A 260 -7.43 -7.43 17.72
CA ALA A 260 -8.39 -8.34 18.32
C ALA A 260 -9.69 -7.63 18.73
N HIS A 261 -9.62 -6.33 19.02
CA HIS A 261 -10.70 -5.51 19.56
C HIS A 261 -10.68 -4.09 18.94
N PRO A 262 -10.73 -3.95 17.60
CA PRO A 262 -10.52 -2.67 16.95
C PRO A 262 -11.56 -1.65 17.40
N GLN A 263 -11.11 -0.44 17.76
CA GLN A 263 -11.97 0.60 18.31
C GLN A 263 -13.16 0.93 17.39
N LEU A 264 -12.96 0.89 16.07
CA LEU A 264 -14.02 1.11 15.09
C LEU A 264 -15.20 0.13 15.29
N GLN A 265 -14.93 -1.15 15.60
CA GLN A 265 -15.98 -2.14 15.89
C GLN A 265 -16.88 -1.70 17.05
N GLY A 266 -16.29 -1.14 18.12
CA GLY A 266 -17.03 -0.63 19.26
C GLY A 266 -17.81 0.65 18.97
N LEU A 267 -17.31 1.48 18.05
CA LEU A 267 -17.94 2.73 17.66
C LEU A 267 -19.14 2.52 16.72
N LEU A 268 -19.11 1.55 15.80
CA LEU A 268 -20.17 1.37 14.80
C LEU A 268 -21.59 1.30 15.41
N PRO A 269 -21.87 0.51 16.47
CA PRO A 269 -23.20 0.47 17.07
C PRO A 269 -23.64 1.77 17.76
N VAL A 270 -22.68 2.57 18.24
CA VAL A 270 -22.92 3.87 18.88
C VAL A 270 -23.22 4.92 17.82
N LEU A 271 -22.41 4.95 16.76
CA LEU A 271 -22.54 5.87 15.64
C LEU A 271 -23.77 5.54 14.77
N TYR A 272 -24.24 4.29 14.77
CA TYR A 272 -25.40 3.83 14.02
C TYR A 272 -26.39 3.04 14.89
N PRO A 273 -27.15 3.71 15.78
CA PRO A 273 -28.06 3.05 16.69
C PRO A 273 -29.07 2.15 15.96
N GLY A 274 -29.06 0.86 16.29
CA GLY A 274 -29.97 -0.14 15.72
C GLY A 274 -29.57 -0.70 14.34
N VAL A 275 -28.47 -0.23 13.74
CA VAL A 275 -27.98 -0.73 12.44
C VAL A 275 -27.11 -1.98 12.60
N PHE A 276 -26.31 -2.04 13.66
CA PHE A 276 -25.39 -3.15 13.96
C PHE A 276 -25.68 -3.86 15.30
N PRO A 277 -26.92 -4.35 15.55
CA PRO A 277 -27.27 -4.97 16.82
C PRO A 277 -26.48 -6.26 17.14
N HIS A 278 -26.13 -7.08 16.14
CA HIS A 278 -25.35 -8.30 16.38
C HIS A 278 -23.88 -7.98 16.66
N LEU A 279 -23.32 -6.99 15.97
CA LEU A 279 -21.99 -6.46 16.29
C LEU A 279 -21.94 -5.88 17.70
N ALA A 280 -22.99 -5.15 18.12
CA ALA A 280 -23.10 -4.60 19.48
C ALA A 280 -23.07 -5.71 20.54
N ALA A 281 -23.82 -6.79 20.30
CA ALA A 281 -23.82 -7.95 21.18
C ALA A 281 -22.45 -8.62 21.25
N LEU A 282 -21.80 -8.81 20.09
CA LEU A 282 -20.44 -9.37 20.00
C LEU A 282 -19.43 -8.51 20.78
N THR A 283 -19.37 -7.20 20.51
CA THR A 283 -18.49 -6.27 21.24
C THR A 283 -18.75 -6.32 22.74
N GLY A 284 -20.01 -6.40 23.17
CA GLY A 284 -20.39 -6.50 24.58
C GLY A 284 -19.88 -7.75 25.29
N THR A 285 -19.50 -8.81 24.56
CA THR A 285 -18.88 -10.01 25.15
C THR A 285 -17.39 -9.83 25.43
N GLY A 286 -16.72 -8.88 24.78
CA GLY A 286 -15.26 -8.76 24.79
C GLY A 286 -14.53 -9.88 24.05
N ALA A 287 -15.23 -10.68 23.23
CA ALA A 287 -14.61 -11.75 22.46
C ALA A 287 -13.54 -11.21 21.50
N SER A 288 -12.41 -11.89 21.44
CA SER A 288 -11.31 -11.59 20.52
C SER A 288 -11.71 -11.92 19.08
N ARG A 289 -11.40 -11.01 18.16
CA ARG A 289 -11.64 -11.15 16.72
C ARG A 289 -10.55 -12.00 16.04
N ALA A 290 -10.58 -13.31 16.27
CA ALA A 290 -9.63 -14.24 15.62
C ALA A 290 -9.72 -14.22 14.07
N ASP A 291 -10.87 -13.85 13.51
CA ASP A 291 -11.03 -13.61 12.09
C ASP A 291 -10.21 -12.39 11.61
N LEU A 292 -10.21 -11.29 12.37
CA LEU A 292 -9.40 -10.10 12.05
C LEU A 292 -7.91 -10.35 12.29
N ILE A 293 -7.53 -11.08 13.34
CA ILE A 293 -6.14 -11.50 13.57
C ILE A 293 -5.65 -12.35 12.39
N ALA A 294 -6.47 -13.28 11.89
CA ALA A 294 -6.11 -14.08 10.73
C ALA A 294 -5.95 -13.21 9.47
N ILE A 295 -6.88 -12.28 9.23
CA ILE A 295 -6.84 -11.41 8.04
C ILE A 295 -5.67 -10.43 8.08
N LEU A 296 -5.36 -9.83 9.23
CA LEU A 296 -4.44 -8.69 9.35
C LEU A 296 -3.05 -9.03 9.92
N LEU A 297 -2.87 -10.18 10.59
CA LEU A 297 -1.64 -10.49 11.32
C LEU A 297 -1.01 -11.86 11.04
N THR A 298 -1.75 -12.89 10.65
CA THR A 298 -1.16 -14.26 10.48
C THR A 298 -1.41 -14.90 9.12
N GLY A 299 -2.31 -14.30 8.31
CA GLY A 299 -2.90 -14.95 7.15
C GLY A 299 -3.99 -15.96 7.55
N ILE A 300 -4.87 -16.25 6.61
CA ILE A 300 -5.96 -17.21 6.74
C ILE A 300 -5.39 -18.62 6.52
N PRO A 301 -5.51 -19.53 7.50
CA PRO A 301 -5.00 -20.88 7.38
C PRO A 301 -5.87 -21.73 6.44
N SER A 302 -5.31 -22.84 5.96
CA SER A 302 -6.04 -23.82 5.18
C SER A 302 -7.19 -24.45 5.96
N GLY A 303 -8.24 -24.84 5.25
CA GLY A 303 -9.41 -25.51 5.84
C GLY A 303 -10.52 -24.57 6.32
N ILE A 304 -10.27 -23.26 6.38
CA ILE A 304 -11.30 -22.25 6.70
C ILE A 304 -12.08 -21.87 5.44
N ILE A 305 -11.37 -21.53 4.36
CA ILE A 305 -11.95 -21.19 3.06
C ILE A 305 -11.54 -22.26 2.04
N PRO A 306 -12.48 -22.93 1.37
CA PRO A 306 -12.16 -23.98 0.40
C PRO A 306 -11.22 -23.50 -0.71
N GLY A 307 -10.09 -24.20 -0.87
CA GLY A 307 -9.10 -23.90 -1.91
C GLY A 307 -8.24 -22.66 -1.65
N PHE A 308 -8.33 -22.06 -0.46
CA PHE A 308 -7.60 -20.85 -0.10
C PHE A 308 -6.79 -21.01 1.18
N GLN A 309 -5.58 -20.44 1.16
CA GLN A 309 -4.78 -20.11 2.33
C GLN A 309 -3.74 -19.08 1.94
N ASN A 310 -3.37 -18.19 2.85
CA ASN A 310 -2.25 -17.25 2.69
C ASN A 310 -1.49 -17.10 4.01
N SER A 311 -1.45 -18.13 4.84
CA SER A 311 -0.71 -18.11 6.11
C SER A 311 0.71 -18.65 5.92
N ASN A 312 1.71 -17.85 6.30
CA ASN A 312 3.13 -18.22 6.29
C ASN A 312 3.65 -18.71 7.65
N GLY A 313 2.88 -18.58 8.74
CA GLY A 313 3.30 -18.99 10.08
C GLY A 313 2.38 -18.48 11.20
N PRO A 314 2.66 -18.83 12.46
CA PRO A 314 1.89 -18.38 13.63
C PRO A 314 2.27 -16.97 14.10
N THR A 315 3.33 -16.39 13.55
CA THR A 315 3.81 -15.06 13.97
C THR A 315 2.78 -14.01 13.63
N GLN A 316 2.36 -13.26 14.64
CA GLN A 316 1.49 -12.10 14.50
C GLN A 316 2.34 -10.93 14.04
N ALA A 317 2.23 -10.61 12.75
CA ALA A 317 3.03 -9.62 12.06
C ALA A 317 2.18 -8.90 11.02
N ASP A 318 2.18 -7.56 11.04
CA ASP A 318 1.62 -6.73 9.98
C ASP A 318 2.44 -6.89 8.70
N GLU A 319 1.98 -7.80 7.85
CA GLU A 319 2.56 -8.17 6.57
C GLU A 319 1.43 -8.35 5.57
N LEU A 320 1.56 -7.75 4.39
CA LEU A 320 0.71 -8.05 3.27
C LEU A 320 1.08 -9.43 2.73
N ARG A 321 0.29 -10.45 3.10
CA ARG A 321 0.59 -11.86 2.79
C ARG A 321 0.10 -12.24 1.41
N LEU A 322 0.99 -12.82 0.60
CA LEU A 322 0.71 -13.22 -0.78
C LEU A 322 1.08 -14.68 -1.00
N ASN A 323 0.10 -15.47 -1.43
CA ASN A 323 0.30 -16.82 -1.95
C ASN A 323 0.63 -16.78 -3.45
N LEU A 324 1.92 -16.88 -3.73
CA LEU A 324 2.51 -16.80 -5.07
C LEU A 324 2.09 -17.93 -6.03
N ALA A 325 1.39 -18.96 -5.54
CA ALA A 325 0.87 -20.04 -6.38
C ALA A 325 -0.48 -19.71 -7.02
N PHE A 326 -1.19 -18.69 -6.55
CA PHE A 326 -2.34 -18.17 -7.28
C PHE A 326 -1.84 -17.37 -8.49
N ALA A 327 -2.17 -17.86 -9.68
CA ALA A 327 -1.96 -17.08 -10.89
C ALA A 327 -2.92 -15.88 -10.86
N PRO A 328 -2.46 -14.66 -11.23
CA PRO A 328 -3.35 -13.53 -11.42
C PRO A 328 -4.49 -13.92 -12.36
N SER A 329 -5.73 -13.74 -11.92
CA SER A 329 -6.93 -14.18 -12.64
C SER A 329 -7.21 -13.35 -13.90
N TYR A 330 -6.37 -12.35 -14.19
CA TYR A 330 -6.46 -11.51 -15.39
C TYR A 330 -5.09 -11.43 -16.10
N PRO A 331 -5.06 -11.64 -17.43
CA PRO A 331 -3.93 -11.20 -18.23
C PRO A 331 -3.68 -9.71 -18.00
N ALA A 332 -2.42 -9.28 -17.97
CA ALA A 332 -2.07 -7.85 -17.94
C ALA A 332 -2.74 -7.03 -19.06
N THR A 333 -3.23 -7.70 -20.12
CA THR A 333 -3.89 -7.12 -21.30
C THR A 333 -5.42 -7.18 -21.29
N ASP A 334 -6.08 -7.69 -20.25
CA ASP A 334 -7.55 -7.93 -20.20
C ASP A 334 -8.24 -7.19 -19.02
N SER A 335 -9.55 -6.95 -19.20
CA SER A 335 -10.61 -6.22 -18.48
C SER A 335 -10.69 -6.24 -16.94
N GLY A 336 -9.76 -6.91 -16.25
CA GLY A 336 -9.67 -6.89 -14.78
C GLY A 336 -8.91 -5.68 -14.22
N ILE A 337 -8.07 -5.03 -15.03
CA ILE A 337 -7.43 -3.76 -14.69
C ILE A 337 -8.47 -2.65 -14.98
N ASN A 338 -9.03 -2.05 -13.93
CA ASN A 338 -10.18 -1.13 -13.93
C ASN A 338 -11.57 -1.82 -13.94
N PRO A 339 -11.86 -2.71 -12.97
CA PRO A 339 -13.20 -3.26 -12.84
C PRO A 339 -14.20 -2.14 -12.50
N PRO A 340 -15.47 -2.25 -12.91
CA PRO A 340 -16.52 -1.32 -12.50
C PRO A 340 -16.63 -1.22 -10.98
N GLY A 341 -17.14 -0.08 -10.51
CA GLY A 341 -17.16 0.28 -9.09
C GLY A 341 -17.71 -0.81 -8.16
N ASP A 342 -18.84 -1.44 -8.51
CA ASP A 342 -19.50 -2.40 -7.61
C ASP A 342 -19.19 -3.86 -7.98
N SER A 343 -18.10 -4.11 -8.72
CA SER A 343 -17.70 -5.46 -9.12
C SER A 343 -17.24 -6.28 -7.91
N ALA A 344 -17.73 -7.52 -7.79
CA ALA A 344 -17.26 -8.49 -6.80
C ALA A 344 -15.73 -8.64 -6.80
N LYS A 345 -15.08 -8.42 -7.95
CA LYS A 345 -13.63 -8.50 -8.08
C LYS A 345 -12.87 -7.47 -7.23
N ARG A 346 -13.45 -6.28 -6.99
CA ARG A 346 -12.85 -5.28 -6.10
C ARG A 346 -12.92 -5.71 -4.64
N PHE A 347 -13.78 -6.65 -4.27
CA PHE A 347 -13.88 -7.17 -2.91
C PHE A 347 -12.98 -8.38 -2.66
N GLY A 348 -12.11 -8.73 -3.61
CA GLY A 348 -11.15 -9.82 -3.47
C GLY A 348 -11.80 -11.12 -2.99
N LEU A 349 -11.26 -11.68 -1.91
CA LEU A 349 -11.72 -12.95 -1.35
C LEU A 349 -13.18 -12.90 -0.90
N LEU A 350 -13.67 -11.77 -0.36
CA LEU A 350 -15.09 -11.59 -0.02
C LEU A 350 -16.00 -11.64 -1.25
N GLY A 351 -15.47 -11.29 -2.43
CA GLY A 351 -16.14 -11.41 -3.71
C GLY A 351 -15.98 -12.78 -4.39
N GLY A 352 -15.33 -13.75 -3.74
CA GLY A 352 -15.01 -15.06 -4.30
C GLY A 352 -13.81 -15.06 -5.25
N ASP A 353 -12.97 -14.03 -5.20
CA ASP A 353 -11.76 -13.90 -6.01
C ASP A 353 -10.51 -14.28 -5.20
N LEU A 354 -9.99 -15.49 -5.40
CA LEU A 354 -8.95 -16.08 -4.54
C LEU A 354 -7.58 -15.41 -4.67
N ASP A 355 -7.33 -14.66 -5.74
CA ASP A 355 -6.09 -13.91 -6.00
C ASP A 355 -6.23 -12.41 -5.69
N GLY A 356 -7.26 -12.04 -4.93
CA GLY A 356 -7.49 -10.67 -4.47
C GLY A 356 -7.36 -10.54 -2.96
N PHE A 357 -7.33 -9.30 -2.47
CA PHE A 357 -7.19 -8.99 -1.05
C PHE A 357 -8.09 -9.87 -0.14
N PRO A 358 -7.54 -10.47 0.94
CA PRO A 358 -6.21 -10.24 1.53
C PRO A 358 -5.07 -11.12 0.97
N ASP A 359 -5.21 -11.78 -0.18
CA ASP A 359 -4.08 -12.45 -0.84
C ASP A 359 -3.25 -11.46 -1.66
N GLY A 360 -2.33 -10.79 -0.96
CA GLY A 360 -1.74 -9.57 -1.46
C GLY A 360 -2.78 -8.48 -1.65
N ARG A 361 -2.42 -7.46 -2.44
CA ARG A 361 -3.33 -6.39 -2.83
C ARG A 361 -3.07 -6.02 -4.28
N ARG A 362 -4.10 -6.14 -5.11
CA ARG A 362 -4.07 -5.59 -6.46
C ARG A 362 -4.43 -4.11 -6.39
N VAL A 363 -3.87 -3.31 -7.28
CA VAL A 363 -4.03 -1.84 -7.26
C VAL A 363 -5.50 -1.38 -7.29
N PHE A 364 -6.40 -2.21 -7.85
CA PHE A 364 -7.81 -1.91 -7.97
C PHE A 364 -8.69 -2.53 -6.86
N ASP A 365 -8.15 -3.31 -5.93
CA ASP A 365 -8.94 -3.89 -4.83
C ASP A 365 -9.45 -2.78 -3.90
N ASN A 366 -10.73 -2.83 -3.54
CA ASN A 366 -11.36 -1.90 -2.60
C ASN A 366 -11.16 -2.40 -1.17
N VAL A 367 -9.91 -2.28 -0.71
CA VAL A 367 -9.48 -2.76 0.61
C VAL A 367 -10.25 -2.08 1.74
N THR A 368 -10.55 -0.78 1.63
CA THR A 368 -11.38 -0.04 2.58
C THR A 368 -12.76 -0.70 2.78
N ALA A 369 -13.44 -1.06 1.70
CA ALA A 369 -14.72 -1.75 1.80
C ALA A 369 -14.58 -3.16 2.41
N VAL A 370 -13.54 -3.91 2.04
CA VAL A 370 -13.31 -5.26 2.56
C VAL A 370 -13.06 -5.22 4.07
N GLU A 371 -12.19 -4.32 4.53
CA GLU A 371 -11.86 -4.16 5.95
C GLU A 371 -13.05 -3.64 6.76
N LEU A 372 -13.79 -2.66 6.25
CA LEU A 372 -15.01 -2.17 6.92
C LEU A 372 -16.04 -3.29 7.09
N ARG A 373 -16.22 -4.16 6.09
CA ARG A 373 -17.10 -5.34 6.18
C ARG A 373 -16.61 -6.32 7.24
N ALA A 374 -15.31 -6.62 7.24
CA ALA A 374 -14.70 -7.52 8.22
C ALA A 374 -14.87 -6.97 9.64
N ILE A 375 -14.51 -5.71 9.89
CA ILE A 375 -14.68 -5.03 11.19
C ILE A 375 -16.15 -5.04 11.62
N ALA A 376 -17.09 -4.78 10.70
CA ALA A 376 -18.53 -4.84 10.97
C ALA A 376 -19.09 -6.26 11.22
N GLY A 377 -18.24 -7.29 11.19
CA GLY A 377 -18.57 -8.66 11.58
C GLY A 377 -18.89 -9.60 10.42
N ALA A 378 -18.74 -9.18 9.16
CA ALA A 378 -19.04 -10.03 8.00
C ALA A 378 -18.20 -11.32 7.95
N THR A 379 -17.00 -11.30 8.52
CA THR A 379 -16.03 -12.41 8.53
C THR A 379 -16.09 -13.26 9.79
N TYR A 380 -16.77 -12.82 10.85
CA TYR A 380 -16.84 -13.53 12.12
C TYR A 380 -17.46 -14.95 12.02
N PRO A 381 -18.39 -15.24 11.08
CA PRO A 381 -18.88 -16.61 10.86
C PRO A 381 -17.81 -17.63 10.46
N LEU A 382 -16.63 -17.18 10.02
CA LEU A 382 -15.47 -18.06 9.74
C LEU A 382 -14.93 -18.72 11.02
N ILE A 383 -15.14 -18.10 12.18
CA ILE A 383 -14.69 -18.62 13.48
C ILE A 383 -15.84 -19.08 14.37
N ASP A 384 -17.05 -18.54 14.17
CA ASP A 384 -18.26 -18.96 14.87
C ASP A 384 -19.45 -18.99 13.91
N SER A 385 -19.77 -20.19 13.41
CA SER A 385 -20.87 -20.40 12.47
C SER A 385 -22.26 -20.12 13.03
N SER A 386 -22.40 -19.93 14.35
CA SER A 386 -23.67 -19.54 14.98
C SER A 386 -23.92 -18.04 14.92
N PHE A 387 -22.88 -17.24 14.70
CA PHE A 387 -23.01 -15.80 14.54
C PHE A 387 -23.66 -15.46 13.21
N THR A 388 -24.66 -14.59 13.25
CA THR A 388 -25.29 -14.03 12.05
C THR A 388 -24.81 -12.59 11.91
N PRO A 389 -24.09 -12.21 10.84
CA PRO A 389 -23.71 -10.82 10.62
C PRO A 389 -24.94 -9.91 10.46
N ASP A 390 -24.81 -8.67 10.89
CA ASP A 390 -25.82 -7.66 10.58
C ASP A 390 -25.91 -7.49 9.05
N GLY A 391 -27.13 -7.43 8.50
CA GLY A 391 -27.31 -7.23 7.05
C GLY A 391 -26.62 -5.97 6.54
N ALA A 392 -26.47 -4.97 7.41
CA ALA A 392 -25.74 -3.73 7.13
C ALA A 392 -24.24 -3.98 6.84
N ALA A 393 -23.60 -4.95 7.49
CA ALA A 393 -22.19 -5.25 7.27
C ALA A 393 -21.93 -5.57 5.80
N GLY A 394 -22.78 -6.38 5.16
CA GLY A 394 -22.65 -6.76 3.73
C GLY A 394 -22.87 -5.62 2.73
N LEU A 395 -23.40 -4.46 3.16
CA LEU A 395 -23.68 -3.32 2.29
C LEU A 395 -22.63 -2.21 2.38
N LEU A 396 -21.66 -2.31 3.29
CA LEU A 396 -20.57 -1.34 3.42
C LEU A 396 -19.73 -1.33 2.14
N MET A 397 -19.47 -0.15 1.57
CA MET A 397 -18.74 -0.04 0.29
C MET A 397 -17.73 1.09 0.22
N ASP A 398 -17.73 2.06 1.14
CA ASP A 398 -17.08 3.39 1.03
C ASP A 398 -17.54 4.27 -0.15
N GLY A 399 -18.06 3.65 -1.22
CA GLY A 399 -18.69 4.29 -2.37
C GLY A 399 -17.71 4.92 -3.35
N THR A 400 -16.41 4.63 -3.21
CA THR A 400 -15.36 5.26 -4.02
C THR A 400 -14.81 4.32 -5.09
N LYS A 401 -14.09 4.93 -6.02
CA LYS A 401 -13.36 4.25 -7.09
C LYS A 401 -12.18 5.10 -7.51
N GLU A 402 -11.24 4.44 -8.15
CA GLU A 402 -10.14 5.09 -8.84
C GLU A 402 -10.67 6.14 -9.84
N ASP A 403 -10.01 7.29 -9.87
CA ASP A 403 -10.37 8.42 -10.71
C ASP A 403 -9.69 8.35 -12.10
N LEU A 404 -8.48 7.80 -12.18
CA LEU A 404 -7.72 7.60 -13.40
C LEU A 404 -7.57 6.11 -13.76
N PRO A 405 -7.65 5.73 -15.03
CA PRO A 405 -7.50 4.32 -15.38
C PRO A 405 -6.07 3.82 -15.10
N PHE A 406 -5.98 2.71 -14.36
CA PHE A 406 -4.79 1.87 -14.28
C PHE A 406 -4.35 1.43 -15.68
N ILE A 407 -3.05 1.23 -15.86
CA ILE A 407 -2.45 0.86 -17.15
C ILE A 407 -2.15 -0.64 -17.23
N SER A 408 -2.19 -1.21 -18.44
CA SER A 408 -2.01 -2.65 -18.70
C SER A 408 -0.57 -3.16 -18.66
N LYS A 409 0.36 -2.35 -18.13
CA LYS A 409 1.79 -2.67 -18.08
C LYS A 409 2.42 -2.12 -16.83
N PHE A 410 3.49 -2.76 -16.36
CA PHE A 410 4.28 -2.29 -15.21
C PHE A 410 4.59 -0.78 -15.32
N PRO A 411 4.35 0.02 -14.25
CA PRO A 411 4.00 -0.38 -12.88
C PRO A 411 2.49 -0.45 -12.57
N TYR A 412 1.63 -0.56 -13.58
CA TYR A 412 0.16 -0.72 -13.49
C TYR A 412 -0.62 0.49 -12.93
N LEU A 413 0.04 1.44 -12.28
CA LEU A 413 -0.58 2.68 -11.81
C LEU A 413 -0.80 3.70 -12.93
N ALA A 414 -1.85 4.51 -12.78
CA ALA A 414 -2.25 5.52 -13.75
C ALA A 414 -1.15 6.56 -14.03
N VAL A 415 -1.22 7.16 -15.22
CA VAL A 415 -0.44 8.35 -15.56
C VAL A 415 -0.89 9.49 -14.63
N PRO A 416 0.02 10.17 -13.90
CA PRO A 416 -0.35 11.18 -12.90
C PRO A 416 -1.12 12.34 -13.51
N TYR A 417 -1.95 13.03 -12.74
CA TYR A 417 -2.56 14.31 -13.11
C TYR A 417 -1.52 15.32 -13.59
N GLU A 418 -1.91 16.14 -14.56
CA GLU A 418 -1.08 17.27 -14.99
C GLU A 418 -1.13 18.39 -13.95
N GLY A 419 0.03 18.94 -13.58
CA GLY A 419 0.10 20.02 -12.59
C GLY A 419 -0.44 21.37 -13.07
N TYR A 420 -0.63 21.58 -14.37
CA TYR A 420 -1.08 22.85 -14.96
C TYR A 420 -2.60 23.01 -14.87
N GLU A 421 -3.35 21.97 -15.26
CA GLU A 421 -4.80 21.87 -15.07
C GLU A 421 -5.08 20.95 -13.89
N HIS A 422 -4.84 21.48 -12.68
CA HIS A 422 -5.00 20.72 -11.45
C HIS A 422 -6.25 21.16 -10.68
N SER A 423 -7.13 20.20 -10.36
CA SER A 423 -8.29 20.36 -9.49
C SER A 423 -8.33 19.14 -8.55
N HIS A 424 -8.45 19.40 -7.24
CA HIS A 424 -8.65 18.36 -6.23
C HIS A 424 -10.15 18.04 -6.08
N ASP A 425 -11.00 19.06 -6.12
CA ASP A 425 -12.46 18.95 -6.14
C ASP A 425 -13.07 20.04 -7.04
N PRO A 426 -14.16 19.77 -7.80
CA PRO A 426 -14.89 20.75 -8.60
C PRO A 426 -15.79 21.69 -7.79
#